data_AF-A0A087GCD0-F1
#
_entry.id   AF-A0A087GCD0-F1
#
_cell.length_a   1.000
_cell.length_b   1.000
_cell.length_c   1.000
_cell.angle_alpha   90.00
_cell.angle_beta   90.00
_cell.angle_gamma   90.00
#
_symmetry.space_group_name_H-M   'P 1'
#
loop_
_entity.id
_entity.type
_entity.pdbx_description
1 polymer ?
#
loop_
_entity_poly.entity_id
_entity_poly.type
_entity_poly.pdbx_seq_one_letter_code
_entity_poly.pdbx_strand_id
1 'polypeptide(L)'
;MENLAMEAEEENHVIVLPPEIWEEIQERNRKSLVVKLLNPKVQKTREISLALPKAWRLTESVTSTTLEYNSKVMFHFESEADLLSVLNQQPWTFKDWMLVIDRFSEDNENPNYLRFIDFWVEISGIPSNYRFDEVIEDIGALLGEVLEVDNRGPVRARIRIDSSNELDFVREVIFGSDGEAVEIRFVYDNLKMFCQACGSLTHHKAQCPLPRAQ
;
A
#
# COMPACT_ATOMS: atom_id res chain seq x y z
N MET A 1 -28.64 41.04 45.40
CA MET A 1 -28.84 39.97 44.42
C MET A 1 -27.46 39.48 44.05
N GLU A 2 -27.07 38.36 44.61
CA GLU A 2 -25.73 37.78 44.51
C GLU A 2 -25.90 36.48 43.72
N ASN A 3 -25.50 36.50 42.45
CA ASN A 3 -25.46 35.31 41.59
C ASN A 3 -24.03 34.76 41.66
N LEU A 4 -23.80 33.80 42.55
CA LEU A 4 -22.61 32.95 42.53
C LEU A 4 -22.83 31.86 41.47
N ALA A 5 -22.38 32.13 40.24
CA ALA A 5 -22.15 31.07 39.27
C ALA A 5 -20.90 30.30 39.71
N MET A 6 -21.09 29.07 40.19
CA MET A 6 -19.99 28.13 40.38
C MET A 6 -19.50 27.70 38.99
N GLU A 7 -18.36 28.24 38.57
CA GLU A 7 -17.56 27.67 37.49
C GLU A 7 -16.89 26.42 38.05
N ALA A 8 -17.37 25.24 37.63
CA ALA A 8 -16.69 23.98 37.93
C ALA A 8 -15.43 23.92 37.06
N GLU A 9 -14.26 24.10 37.67
CA GLU A 9 -12.98 23.80 37.04
C GLU A 9 -12.94 22.28 36.78
N GLU A 10 -12.99 21.87 35.51
CA GLU A 10 -12.73 20.49 35.11
C GLU A 10 -11.26 20.18 35.42
N GLU A 11 -11.00 19.59 36.59
CA GLU A 11 -9.68 19.08 36.94
C GLU A 11 -9.27 18.03 35.91
N ASN A 12 -8.34 18.41 35.04
CA ASN A 12 -7.81 17.55 33.99
C ASN A 12 -6.94 16.48 34.64
N HIS A 13 -7.55 15.34 35.00
CA HIS A 13 -6.86 14.27 35.72
C HIS A 13 -5.85 13.58 34.80
N VAL A 14 -4.57 13.86 35.00
CA VAL A 14 -3.48 13.23 34.26
C VAL A 14 -3.23 11.85 34.84
N ILE A 15 -3.56 10.81 34.06
CA ILE A 15 -3.23 9.42 34.37
C ILE A 15 -1.91 9.08 33.70
N VAL A 16 -0.91 8.66 34.49
CA VAL A 16 0.34 8.11 33.98
C VAL A 16 0.21 6.59 33.96
N LEU A 17 0.38 5.98 32.79
CA LEU A 17 0.35 4.53 32.65
C LEU A 17 1.62 3.92 33.27
N PRO A 18 1.51 2.77 33.97
CA PRO A 18 2.66 1.97 34.38
C PRO A 18 3.56 1.61 33.18
N PRO A 19 4.90 1.59 33.35
CA PRO A 19 5.84 1.25 32.28
C PRO A 19 5.57 -0.10 31.61
N GLU A 20 5.11 -1.09 32.38
CA GLU A 20 4.84 -2.44 31.87
C GLU A 20 3.70 -2.44 30.85
N ILE A 21 2.65 -1.65 31.11
CA ILE A 21 1.53 -1.47 30.17
C ILE A 21 2.00 -0.75 28.91
N TRP A 22 2.90 0.24 29.07
CA TRP A 22 3.48 0.94 27.94
C TRP A 22 4.32 0.02 27.04
N GLU A 23 5.18 -0.80 27.63
CA GLU A 23 5.99 -1.78 26.91
C GLU A 23 5.14 -2.82 26.16
N GLU A 24 4.06 -3.31 26.78
CA GLU A 24 3.10 -4.22 26.14
C GLU A 24 2.41 -3.58 24.92
N ILE A 25 2.01 -2.31 25.03
CA ILE A 25 1.42 -1.55 23.92
C ILE A 25 2.43 -1.39 22.78
N GLN A 26 3.67 -1.00 23.10
CA GLN A 26 4.71 -0.84 22.08
C GLN A 26 5.03 -2.15 21.38
N GLU A 27 5.10 -3.26 22.12
CA GLU A 27 5.36 -4.58 21.52
C GLU A 27 4.22 -5.03 20.62
N ARG A 28 2.97 -4.77 21.03
CA ARG A 28 1.79 -5.03 20.19
C ARG A 28 1.78 -4.14 18.94
N ASN A 29 2.05 -2.84 19.09
CA ASN A 29 2.13 -1.87 17.99
C ASN A 29 3.20 -2.27 16.98
N ARG A 30 4.37 -2.72 17.47
CA ARG A 30 5.47 -3.23 16.65
C ARG A 30 5.03 -4.41 15.78
N LYS A 31 4.13 -5.27 16.24
CA LYS A 31 3.57 -6.41 15.47
C LYS A 31 2.23 -6.09 14.81
N SER A 32 1.98 -4.82 14.51
CA SER A 32 0.73 -4.41 13.89
C SER A 32 0.92 -3.95 12.45
N LEU A 33 -0.07 -4.27 11.62
CA LEU A 33 -0.19 -3.87 10.23
C LEU A 33 -1.44 -2.99 10.10
N VAL A 34 -1.38 -1.92 9.33
CA VAL A 34 -2.56 -1.14 8.95
C VAL A 34 -2.86 -1.38 7.48
N VAL A 35 -4.14 -1.61 7.21
CA VAL A 35 -4.69 -1.75 5.86
C VAL A 35 -5.55 -0.53 5.58
N LYS A 36 -5.22 0.21 4.53
CA LYS A 36 -5.98 1.34 4.00
C LYS A 36 -6.75 0.91 2.75
N LEU A 37 -8.04 1.23 2.74
CA LEU A 37 -8.95 0.97 1.63
C LEU A 37 -8.78 2.04 0.55
N LEU A 38 -8.69 1.65 -0.72
CA LEU A 38 -8.65 2.59 -1.85
C LEU A 38 -10.05 2.96 -2.37
N ASN A 39 -11.07 2.15 -2.12
CA ASN A 39 -12.46 2.48 -2.42
C ASN A 39 -13.41 2.19 -1.26
N PRO A 40 -13.59 3.13 -0.31
CA PRO A 40 -14.48 2.97 0.84
C PRO A 40 -15.97 2.84 0.49
N LYS A 41 -16.38 3.16 -0.75
CA LYS A 41 -17.77 2.95 -1.20
C LYS A 41 -18.08 1.46 -1.32
N VAL A 42 -17.11 0.66 -1.80
CA VAL A 42 -17.24 -0.78 -2.04
C VAL A 42 -16.62 -1.61 -0.91
N GLN A 43 -15.43 -1.21 -0.46
CA GLN A 43 -14.68 -1.89 0.59
C GLN A 43 -15.20 -1.44 1.96
N LYS A 44 -15.57 -2.39 2.83
CA LYS A 44 -16.04 -2.13 4.18
C LYS A 44 -15.07 -2.71 5.19
N THR A 45 -14.67 -1.91 6.17
CA THR A 45 -13.70 -2.28 7.20
C THR A 45 -14.10 -3.57 7.94
N ARG A 46 -15.37 -3.72 8.30
CA ARG A 46 -15.91 -4.92 8.95
C ARG A 46 -15.82 -6.20 8.10
N GLU A 47 -15.93 -6.09 6.78
CA GLU A 47 -15.79 -7.27 5.92
C GLU A 47 -14.33 -7.64 5.74
N ILE A 48 -13.48 -6.62 5.57
CA ILE A 48 -12.02 -6.77 5.44
C ILE A 48 -11.41 -7.40 6.70
N SER A 49 -11.85 -6.97 7.89
CA SER A 49 -11.39 -7.53 9.17
C SER A 49 -11.66 -9.03 9.30
N LEU A 50 -12.74 -9.53 8.69
CA LEU A 50 -13.10 -10.94 8.70
C LEU A 50 -12.47 -11.73 7.53
N ALA A 51 -12.20 -11.07 6.41
CA ALA A 51 -11.74 -11.72 5.19
C ALA A 51 -10.22 -11.87 5.12
N LEU A 52 -9.45 -10.84 5.52
CA LEU A 52 -8.00 -10.85 5.37
C LEU A 52 -7.29 -11.92 6.22
N PRO A 53 -7.65 -12.16 7.49
CA PRO A 53 -7.04 -13.25 8.25
C PRO A 53 -7.24 -14.63 7.61
N LYS A 54 -8.34 -14.82 6.85
CA LYS A 54 -8.58 -16.06 6.08
C LYS A 54 -7.72 -16.11 4.82
N ALA A 55 -7.61 -14.98 4.11
CA ALA A 55 -6.75 -14.86 2.92
C ALA A 55 -5.27 -15.09 3.27
N TRP A 56 -4.83 -14.61 4.43
CA TRP A 56 -3.48 -14.80 4.97
C TRP A 56 -3.26 -16.18 5.58
N ARG A 57 -4.33 -16.97 5.80
CA ARG A 57 -4.32 -18.26 6.50
C ARG A 57 -3.85 -18.15 7.96
N LEU A 58 -4.22 -17.04 8.63
CA LEU A 58 -3.82 -16.68 10.00
C LEU A 58 -5.03 -16.33 10.87
N THR A 59 -6.15 -17.05 10.73
CA THR A 59 -7.42 -16.68 11.39
C THR A 59 -7.35 -16.76 12.93
N GLU A 60 -6.48 -17.61 13.48
CA GLU A 60 -6.34 -17.78 14.93
C GLU A 60 -5.26 -16.87 15.54
N SER A 61 -4.29 -16.41 14.75
CA SER A 61 -3.12 -15.65 15.21
C SER A 61 -3.16 -14.15 14.86
N VAL A 62 -4.27 -13.69 14.26
CA VAL A 62 -4.46 -12.30 13.88
C VAL A 62 -5.80 -11.78 14.41
N THR A 63 -5.71 -10.71 15.20
CA THR A 63 -6.88 -9.93 15.62
C THR A 63 -6.93 -8.59 14.90
N SER A 64 -8.07 -7.92 14.89
CA SER A 64 -8.23 -6.66 14.16
C SER A 64 -9.02 -5.62 14.93
N THR A 65 -8.63 -4.37 14.79
CA THR A 65 -9.31 -3.18 15.32
C THR A 65 -9.68 -2.27 14.16
N THR A 66 -10.94 -1.87 14.05
CA THR A 66 -11.38 -0.92 13.02
C THR A 66 -11.02 0.51 13.45
N LEU A 67 -10.38 1.26 12.56
CA LEU A 67 -10.10 2.68 12.76
C LEU A 67 -11.22 3.47 12.05
N GLU A 68 -12.35 3.61 12.74
CA GLU A 68 -13.66 3.99 12.16
C GLU A 68 -13.63 5.27 11.31
N TYR A 69 -12.76 6.23 11.64
CA TYR A 69 -12.72 7.53 10.97
C TYR A 69 -11.85 7.60 9.71
N ASN A 70 -11.11 6.54 9.34
CA ASN A 70 -10.03 6.67 8.36
C ASN A 70 -10.05 5.68 7.19
N SER A 71 -11.11 4.88 7.01
CA SER A 71 -11.12 3.79 6.01
C SER A 71 -9.87 2.89 6.17
N LYS A 72 -9.52 2.61 7.42
CA LYS A 72 -8.36 1.82 7.82
C LYS A 72 -8.77 0.71 8.79
N VAL A 73 -8.08 -0.42 8.72
CA VAL A 73 -8.18 -1.52 9.68
C VAL A 73 -6.79 -1.84 10.17
N MET A 74 -6.61 -1.90 11.49
CA MET A 74 -5.36 -2.33 12.11
C MET A 74 -5.48 -3.82 12.44
N PHE A 75 -4.47 -4.59 12.10
CA PHE A 75 -4.34 -6.01 12.40
C PHE A 75 -3.17 -6.21 13.35
N HIS A 76 -3.36 -7.01 14.40
CA HIS A 76 -2.33 -7.33 15.38
C HIS A 76 -1.93 -8.79 15.20
N PHE A 77 -0.63 -9.03 15.03
CA PHE A 77 -0.05 -10.35 14.82
C PHE A 77 0.60 -10.85 16.12
N GLU A 78 0.51 -12.15 16.37
CA GLU A 78 1.28 -12.79 17.44
C GLU A 78 2.79 -12.87 17.10
N SER A 79 3.10 -13.05 15.81
CA SER A 79 4.45 -13.25 15.28
C SER A 79 4.85 -12.14 14.30
N GLU A 80 6.06 -11.60 14.47
CA GLU A 80 6.65 -10.66 13.49
C GLU A 80 6.92 -11.36 12.14
N ALA A 81 7.22 -12.66 12.14
CA ALA A 81 7.44 -13.41 10.91
C ALA A 81 6.16 -13.48 10.05
N ASP A 82 5.00 -13.63 10.68
CA ASP A 82 3.72 -13.64 9.97
C ASP A 82 3.38 -12.27 9.39
N LEU A 83 3.64 -11.19 10.16
CA LEU A 83 3.50 -9.82 9.67
C LEU A 83 4.38 -9.56 8.44
N LEU A 84 5.66 -9.95 8.50
CA LEU A 84 6.60 -9.78 7.39
C LEU A 84 6.20 -10.65 6.19
N SER A 85 5.68 -11.86 6.44
CA SER A 85 5.15 -12.73 5.40
C SER A 85 3.98 -12.07 4.66
N VAL A 86 3.05 -11.45 5.37
CA VAL A 86 1.93 -10.69 4.78
C VAL A 86 2.41 -9.48 3.99
N LEU A 87 3.37 -8.70 4.52
CA LEU A 87 3.96 -7.56 3.82
C LEU A 87 4.69 -7.98 2.53
N ASN A 88 5.35 -9.13 2.52
CA ASN A 88 6.11 -9.62 1.37
C ASN A 88 5.24 -10.25 0.27
N GLN A 89 4.01 -10.67 0.61
CA GLN A 89 3.06 -11.25 -0.33
C GLN A 89 2.17 -10.20 -1.02
N GLN A 90 2.47 -8.92 -0.88
CA GLN A 90 1.81 -7.84 -1.62
C GLN A 90 1.88 -8.06 -3.15
N PRO A 91 0.90 -7.56 -3.91
CA PRO A 91 -0.22 -6.72 -3.46
C PRO A 91 -1.42 -7.51 -2.91
N TRP A 92 -2.21 -6.90 -2.02
CA TRP A 92 -3.46 -7.46 -1.51
C TRP A 92 -4.68 -6.78 -2.12
N THR A 93 -5.78 -7.53 -2.23
CA THR A 93 -7.05 -7.01 -2.76
C THR A 93 -8.24 -7.45 -1.92
N PHE A 94 -9.33 -6.68 -2.00
CA PHE A 94 -10.62 -7.06 -1.46
C PHE A 94 -11.74 -6.56 -2.37
N LYS A 95 -12.63 -7.47 -2.79
CA LYS A 95 -13.66 -7.20 -3.81
C LYS A 95 -13.07 -6.56 -5.07
N ASP A 96 -11.97 -7.15 -5.54
CA ASP A 96 -11.14 -6.70 -6.67
C ASP A 96 -10.47 -5.32 -6.51
N TRP A 97 -10.73 -4.57 -5.44
CA TRP A 97 -10.04 -3.31 -5.17
C TRP A 97 -8.71 -3.55 -4.46
N MET A 98 -7.66 -2.86 -4.94
CA MET A 98 -6.35 -2.90 -4.31
C MET A 98 -6.43 -2.35 -2.87
N LEU A 99 -5.54 -2.85 -2.02
CA LEU A 99 -5.34 -2.41 -0.65
C LEU A 99 -3.92 -1.87 -0.51
N VAL A 100 -3.79 -0.79 0.26
CA VAL A 100 -2.48 -0.32 0.71
C VAL A 100 -2.27 -0.89 2.10
N ILE A 101 -1.14 -1.57 2.32
CA ILE A 101 -0.80 -2.12 3.63
C ILE A 101 0.55 -1.59 4.08
N ASP A 102 0.69 -1.35 5.38
CA ASP A 102 1.93 -0.83 5.95
C ASP A 102 2.08 -1.28 7.40
N ARG A 103 3.31 -1.36 7.90
CA ARG A 103 3.55 -1.60 9.33
C ARG A 103 3.02 -0.40 10.10
N PHE A 104 2.34 -0.64 11.21
CA PHE A 104 1.84 0.46 12.04
C PHE A 104 2.99 1.38 12.44
N SER A 105 2.77 2.69 12.27
CA SER A 105 3.67 3.77 12.66
C SER A 105 2.95 4.72 13.59
N GLU A 106 3.61 5.10 14.68
CA GLU A 106 3.16 6.16 15.60
C GLU A 106 3.43 7.57 15.05
N ASP A 107 4.33 7.67 14.07
CA ASP A 107 4.62 8.90 13.35
C ASP A 107 3.48 9.23 12.37
N ASN A 108 2.60 10.12 12.82
CA ASN A 108 1.48 10.64 12.05
C ASN A 108 1.91 11.65 10.98
N GLU A 109 3.15 12.14 11.01
CA GLU A 109 3.68 13.12 10.07
C GLU A 109 4.41 12.47 8.90
N ASN A 110 4.66 11.17 8.95
CA ASN A 110 5.34 10.44 7.90
C ASN A 110 4.55 10.49 6.56
N PRO A 111 5.05 11.19 5.53
CA PRO A 111 4.34 11.37 4.26
C PRO A 111 4.30 10.09 3.41
N ASN A 112 5.07 9.08 3.78
CA ASN A 112 5.18 7.79 3.09
C ASN A 112 4.27 6.71 3.68
N TYR A 113 3.70 6.96 4.87
CA TYR A 113 2.87 5.98 5.57
C TYR A 113 1.56 5.71 4.82
N LEU A 114 1.25 4.44 4.57
CA LEU A 114 0.04 4.00 3.86
C LEU A 114 -0.16 4.68 2.50
N ARG A 115 0.95 4.81 1.76
CA ARG A 115 0.99 5.43 0.43
C ARG A 115 1.27 4.43 -0.70
N PHE A 116 2.08 3.42 -0.45
CA PHE A 116 2.63 2.59 -1.51
C PHE A 116 2.04 1.18 -1.57
N ILE A 117 2.16 0.56 -2.74
CA ILE A 117 1.89 -0.86 -2.97
C ILE A 117 3.10 -1.44 -3.70
N ASP A 118 3.60 -2.56 -3.21
CA ASP A 118 4.65 -3.31 -3.88
C ASP A 118 4.02 -4.24 -4.93
N PHE A 119 4.48 -4.14 -6.17
CA PHE A 119 4.10 -5.04 -7.26
C PHE A 119 5.32 -5.78 -7.79
N TRP A 120 5.14 -7.05 -8.14
CA TRP A 120 6.00 -7.66 -9.15
C TRP A 120 5.54 -7.18 -10.53
N VAL A 121 6.47 -6.66 -11.33
CA VAL A 121 6.21 -6.13 -12.66
C VAL A 121 7.10 -6.87 -13.65
N GLU A 122 6.50 -7.56 -14.60
CA GLU A 122 7.21 -8.08 -15.77
C GLU A 122 7.47 -6.94 -16.75
N ILE A 123 8.73 -6.81 -17.18
CA ILE A 123 9.22 -5.76 -18.06
C ILE A 123 9.65 -6.41 -19.37
N SER A 124 8.96 -6.09 -20.46
CA SER A 124 9.22 -6.68 -21.78
C SER A 124 9.54 -5.60 -22.82
N GLY A 125 10.18 -6.01 -23.91
CA GLY A 125 10.67 -5.10 -24.95
C GLY A 125 12.15 -4.70 -24.83
N ILE A 126 12.79 -4.98 -23.69
CA ILE A 126 14.23 -4.71 -23.50
C ILE A 126 15.05 -5.57 -24.47
N PRO A 127 15.83 -4.96 -25.39
CA PRO A 127 16.67 -5.72 -26.31
C PRO A 127 17.71 -6.54 -25.55
N SER A 128 18.05 -7.73 -26.05
CA SER A 128 18.87 -8.71 -25.32
C SER A 128 20.25 -8.19 -24.91
N ASN A 129 20.83 -7.28 -25.70
CA ASN A 129 22.13 -6.66 -25.43
C ASN A 129 22.08 -5.55 -24.36
N TYR A 130 20.90 -5.16 -23.87
CA TYR A 130 20.70 -4.17 -22.80
C TYR A 130 20.09 -4.78 -21.52
N ARG A 131 19.99 -6.11 -21.41
CA ARG A 131 19.43 -6.79 -20.22
C ARG A 131 20.43 -6.91 -19.08
N PHE A 132 20.89 -5.76 -18.59
CA PHE A 132 21.68 -5.64 -17.37
C PHE A 132 20.78 -5.20 -16.22
N ASP A 133 21.10 -5.63 -15.00
CA ASP A 133 20.26 -5.34 -13.84
C ASP A 133 20.15 -3.83 -13.61
N GLU A 134 21.22 -3.06 -13.84
CA GLU A 134 21.22 -1.59 -13.73
C GLU A 134 20.28 -0.93 -14.75
N VAL A 135 20.20 -1.47 -15.96
CA VAL A 135 19.27 -0.96 -17.00
C VAL A 135 17.83 -1.28 -16.62
N ILE A 136 17.59 -2.45 -16.02
CA ILE A 136 16.27 -2.87 -15.56
C ILE A 136 15.83 -2.02 -14.36
N GLU A 137 16.75 -1.70 -13.46
CA GLU A 137 16.53 -0.76 -12.35
C GLU A 137 16.15 0.63 -12.86
N ASP A 138 16.91 1.19 -13.81
CA ASP A 138 16.62 2.52 -14.39
C ASP A 138 15.25 2.56 -15.08
N ILE A 139 14.90 1.51 -15.83
CA ILE A 139 13.58 1.39 -16.48
C ILE A 139 12.47 1.22 -15.43
N GLY A 140 12.69 0.38 -14.41
CA GLY A 140 11.73 0.16 -13.32
C GLY A 140 11.51 1.42 -12.48
N ALA A 141 12.54 2.24 -12.31
CA ALA A 141 12.51 3.51 -11.60
C ALA A 141 11.55 4.53 -12.22
N LEU A 142 11.17 4.35 -13.50
CA LEU A 142 10.12 5.14 -14.14
C LEU A 142 8.74 4.92 -13.51
N LEU A 143 8.51 3.78 -12.85
CA LEU A 143 7.25 3.42 -12.22
C LEU A 143 7.22 3.70 -10.71
N GLY A 144 8.37 3.60 -10.03
CA GLY A 144 8.47 3.72 -8.58
C GLY A 144 9.83 3.27 -8.03
N GLU A 145 9.93 3.06 -6.72
CA GLU A 145 11.16 2.57 -6.08
C GLU A 145 11.37 1.08 -6.41
N VAL A 146 12.48 0.72 -7.04
CA VAL A 146 12.83 -0.67 -7.32
C VAL A 146 13.40 -1.33 -6.07
N LEU A 147 12.77 -2.39 -5.60
CA LEU A 147 13.15 -3.14 -4.40
C LEU A 147 13.99 -4.39 -4.73
N GLU A 148 13.73 -5.01 -5.87
CA GLU A 148 14.35 -6.26 -6.29
C GLU A 148 14.28 -6.41 -7.81
N VAL A 149 15.31 -7.00 -8.43
CA VAL A 149 15.33 -7.38 -9.85
C VAL A 149 15.53 -8.88 -9.98
N ASP A 150 14.75 -9.51 -10.85
CA ASP A 150 14.95 -10.88 -11.32
C ASP A 150 15.10 -10.90 -12.85
N ASN A 151 16.33 -11.18 -13.28
CA ASN A 151 16.74 -11.26 -14.68
C ASN A 151 17.21 -12.68 -15.07
N ARG A 152 16.83 -13.71 -14.30
CA ARG A 152 17.20 -15.12 -14.61
C ARG A 152 16.30 -15.78 -15.64
N GLY A 153 15.21 -15.11 -16.03
CA GLY A 153 14.21 -15.58 -16.97
C GLY A 153 13.50 -14.41 -17.66
N PRO A 154 12.15 -14.39 -17.72
CA PRO A 154 11.42 -13.16 -18.02
C PRO A 154 11.88 -12.05 -17.06
N VAL A 155 12.22 -10.88 -17.59
CA VAL A 155 12.71 -9.77 -16.79
C VAL A 155 11.57 -9.28 -15.89
N ARG A 156 11.81 -9.28 -14.58
CA ARG A 156 10.87 -8.80 -13.58
C ARG A 156 11.57 -7.90 -12.59
N ALA A 157 10.84 -6.94 -12.05
CA ALA A 157 11.26 -6.15 -10.91
C ALA A 157 10.14 -6.09 -9.87
N ARG A 158 10.50 -6.13 -8.59
CA ARG A 158 9.59 -5.78 -7.50
C ARG A 158 9.68 -4.28 -7.29
N ILE A 159 8.61 -3.55 -7.60
CA ILE A 159 8.57 -2.09 -7.62
C ILE A 159 7.54 -1.62 -6.61
N ARG A 160 7.95 -0.71 -5.72
CA ARG A 160 7.09 0.02 -4.80
C ARG A 160 6.52 1.25 -5.50
N ILE A 161 5.21 1.25 -5.68
CA ILE A 161 4.49 2.23 -6.48
C ILE A 161 3.55 3.04 -5.59
N ASP A 162 3.52 4.36 -5.81
CA ASP A 162 2.60 5.25 -5.13
C ASP A 162 1.15 4.98 -5.58
N SER A 163 0.29 4.57 -4.66
CA SER A 163 -1.11 4.25 -4.95
C SER A 163 -1.96 5.46 -5.38
N SER A 164 -1.44 6.68 -5.23
CA SER A 164 -2.10 7.90 -5.69
C SER A 164 -1.78 8.25 -7.15
N ASN A 165 -0.70 7.69 -7.71
CA ASN A 165 -0.31 7.92 -9.09
C ASN A 165 -1.11 7.04 -10.07
N GLU A 166 -1.17 7.48 -11.32
CA GLU A 166 -1.58 6.67 -12.46
C GLU A 166 -0.57 5.59 -12.79
N LEU A 167 -1.04 4.37 -13.09
CA LEU A 167 -0.19 3.29 -13.58
C LEU A 167 0.17 3.47 -15.06
N ASP A 168 1.43 3.18 -15.39
CA ASP A 168 1.95 3.14 -16.74
C ASP A 168 2.12 1.70 -17.24
N PHE A 169 1.58 1.40 -18.41
CA PHE A 169 1.67 0.05 -19.00
C PHE A 169 2.66 -0.02 -20.15
N VAL A 170 3.04 1.13 -20.71
CA VAL A 170 3.94 1.26 -21.86
C VAL A 170 4.75 2.55 -21.75
N ARG A 171 6.04 2.49 -22.05
CA ARG A 171 6.94 3.64 -22.21
C ARG A 171 7.84 3.45 -23.42
N GLU A 172 8.25 4.54 -24.03
CA GLU A 172 9.34 4.53 -25.02
C GLU A 172 10.66 4.83 -24.32
N VAL A 173 11.67 4.00 -24.55
CA VAL A 173 13.01 4.14 -23.98
C VAL A 173 14.03 4.19 -25.11
N ILE A 174 14.91 5.19 -25.06
CA ILE A 174 16.00 5.34 -26.01
C ILE A 174 17.28 4.82 -25.35
N PHE A 175 17.92 3.84 -25.98
CA PHE A 175 19.18 3.26 -25.51
C PHE A 175 20.37 3.94 -26.19
N GLY A 176 21.08 4.80 -25.46
CA GLY A 176 22.21 5.59 -25.97
C GLY A 176 21.79 6.91 -26.65
N SER A 177 22.74 7.80 -26.94
CA SER A 177 22.45 9.16 -27.43
C SER A 177 21.77 9.22 -28.80
N ASP A 178 22.03 8.23 -29.65
CA ASP A 178 21.54 8.18 -31.04
C ASP A 178 20.66 6.95 -31.30
N GLY A 179 20.14 6.34 -30.24
CA GLY A 179 19.28 5.15 -30.33
C GLY A 179 17.89 5.46 -30.86
N GLU A 180 17.24 4.44 -31.44
CA GLU A 180 15.81 4.52 -31.73
C GLU A 180 15.00 4.30 -30.45
N ALA A 181 13.81 4.90 -30.40
CA ALA A 181 12.85 4.66 -29.33
C ALA A 181 12.35 3.21 -29.38
N VAL A 182 12.54 2.48 -28.28
CA VAL A 182 12.06 1.11 -28.12
C VAL A 182 10.89 1.13 -27.15
N GLU A 183 9.79 0.50 -27.56
CA GLU A 183 8.63 0.32 -26.70
C GLU A 183 8.92 -0.72 -25.61
N ILE A 184 8.82 -0.30 -24.35
CA ILE A 184 8.88 -1.14 -23.17
C ILE A 184 7.48 -1.29 -22.61
N ARG A 185 7.08 -2.52 -22.30
CA ARG A 185 5.77 -2.85 -21.74
C ARG A 185 5.88 -3.38 -20.32
N PHE A 186 4.96 -2.96 -19.48
CA PHE A 186 4.88 -3.31 -18.07
C PHE A 186 3.61 -4.13 -17.81
N VAL A 187 3.79 -5.29 -17.18
CA VAL A 187 2.68 -6.16 -16.78
C VAL A 187 2.76 -6.40 -15.27
N TYR A 188 1.74 -5.94 -14.55
CA TYR A 188 1.68 -6.00 -13.09
C TYR A 188 1.08 -7.31 -12.61
N ASP A 189 1.80 -8.06 -11.79
CA ASP A 189 1.29 -9.25 -11.12
C ASP A 189 0.20 -8.88 -10.11
N ASN A 190 -0.89 -9.63 -10.12
CA ASN A 190 -2.03 -9.46 -9.21
C ASN A 190 -2.68 -8.06 -9.18
N LEU A 191 -2.44 -7.22 -10.19
CA LEU A 191 -3.22 -6.02 -10.40
C LEU A 191 -4.67 -6.39 -10.74
N LYS A 192 -5.62 -5.85 -9.96
CA LYS A 192 -7.05 -6.05 -10.14
C LYS A 192 -7.72 -4.77 -10.64
N MET A 193 -8.56 -4.13 -9.84
CA MET A 193 -9.28 -2.94 -10.26
C MET A 193 -8.34 -1.74 -10.38
N PHE A 194 -8.35 -1.13 -11.57
CA PHE A 194 -7.80 0.19 -11.86
C PHE A 194 -8.69 0.90 -12.89
N CYS A 195 -8.53 2.21 -13.01
CA CYS A 195 -9.21 3.00 -14.02
C CYS A 195 -8.57 2.76 -15.39
N GLN A 196 -9.25 2.07 -16.30
CA GLN A 196 -8.75 1.82 -17.65
C GLN A 196 -8.60 3.07 -18.53
N ALA A 197 -9.01 4.26 -18.05
CA ALA A 197 -8.82 5.52 -18.79
C ALA A 197 -7.57 6.27 -18.36
N CYS A 198 -7.24 6.27 -17.06
CA CYS A 198 -6.10 7.03 -16.55
C CYS A 198 -5.05 6.18 -15.81
N GLY A 199 -5.33 4.94 -15.43
CA GLY A 199 -4.41 4.11 -14.66
C GLY A 199 -4.57 4.20 -13.13
N SER A 200 -5.46 5.07 -12.62
CA SER A 200 -5.65 5.26 -11.17
C SER A 200 -6.24 4.05 -10.45
N LEU A 201 -5.78 3.79 -9.22
CA LEU A 201 -6.28 2.70 -8.36
C LEU A 201 -7.49 3.07 -7.49
N THR A 202 -7.95 4.33 -7.52
CA THR A 202 -8.92 4.86 -6.53
C THR A 202 -10.34 5.01 -7.08
N HIS A 203 -10.53 4.87 -8.39
CA HIS A 203 -11.84 5.05 -9.03
C HIS A 203 -12.05 4.16 -10.25
N HIS A 204 -13.31 3.93 -10.60
CA HIS A 204 -13.68 3.26 -11.85
C HIS A 204 -13.64 4.23 -13.03
N LYS A 205 -13.45 3.71 -14.26
CA LYS A 205 -13.55 4.48 -15.51
C LYS A 205 -14.80 5.38 -15.60
N ALA A 206 -15.95 4.91 -15.09
CA ALA A 206 -17.20 5.67 -15.10
C ALA A 206 -17.16 6.95 -14.22
N GLN A 207 -16.23 7.01 -13.26
CA GLN A 207 -16.01 8.12 -12.34
C GLN A 207 -14.70 8.88 -12.66
N CYS A 208 -14.06 8.57 -13.79
CA CYS A 208 -12.79 9.17 -14.15
C CYS A 208 -12.98 10.66 -14.47
N PRO A 209 -12.15 11.55 -13.90
CA PRO A 209 -12.22 12.98 -14.17
C PRO A 209 -11.66 13.34 -15.54
N LEU A 210 -10.86 12.46 -16.16
CA LEU A 210 -10.36 12.71 -17.50
C LEU A 210 -11.51 12.67 -18.52
N PRO A 211 -11.47 13.56 -19.53
CA PRO A 211 -12.46 13.55 -20.59
C PRO A 211 -12.47 12.18 -21.27
N ARG A 212 -13.66 11.68 -21.60
CA ARG A 212 -13.78 10.46 -22.40
C ARG A 212 -13.07 10.73 -23.73
N ALA A 213 -12.08 9.92 -24.05
CA ALA A 213 -11.48 9.94 -25.39
C ALA A 213 -12.62 9.83 -26.42
N GLN A 214 -12.70 10.80 -27.32
CA GLN A 214 -13.66 10.83 -28.42
C GLN A 214 -13.34 9.71 -29.42
#